data_AF-A0A3R6URT1-F1
#
_entry.id   AF-A0A3R6URT1-F1
#
_cell.length_a   1.000
_cell.length_b   1.000
_cell.length_c   1.000
_cell.angle_alpha   90.00
_cell.angle_beta   90.00
_cell.angle_gamma   90.00
#
_symmetry.space_group_name_H-M   'P 1'
#
loop_
_entity.id
_entity.type
_entity.pdbx_description
1 polymer ?
#
loop_
_entity_poly.entity_id
_entity_poly.type
_entity_poly.pdbx_seq_one_letter_code
_entity_poly.pdbx_strand_id
1 'polypeptide(L)'
;MSKLVGFRRFTSKKNGKDYCVAEVVTPFNQRELNAGAVGSKTEQVFMPENQYDLLKTSDIGKELQFDYELSGGRAYLVNVTVK
;
A
#
# COMPACT_ATOMS: atom_id res chain seq x y z
N MET A 1 -4.91 -8.29 6.58
CA MET A 1 -3.51 -8.32 6.11
C MET A 1 -3.51 -7.92 4.66
N SER A 2 -2.63 -7.01 4.27
CA SER A 2 -2.63 -6.39 2.93
C SER A 2 -1.60 -7.09 2.06
N LYS A 3 -2.04 -7.86 1.06
CA LYS A 3 -1.18 -8.66 0.19
C LYS A 3 -0.74 -7.84 -1.02
N LEU A 4 0.56 -7.82 -1.31
CA LEU A 4 1.12 -7.17 -2.49
C LEU A 4 0.75 -7.96 -3.76
N VAL A 5 0.12 -7.31 -4.73
CA VAL A 5 -0.24 -7.92 -6.02
C VAL A 5 0.42 -7.23 -7.22
N GLY A 6 1.01 -6.06 -7.00
CA GLY A 6 1.78 -5.35 -8.02
C GLY A 6 2.43 -4.11 -7.45
N PHE A 7 3.37 -3.52 -8.17
CA PHE A 7 3.88 -2.19 -7.87
C PHE A 7 4.32 -1.51 -9.16
N ARG A 8 4.34 -0.18 -9.16
CA ARG A 8 4.86 0.63 -10.27
C ARG A 8 5.70 1.77 -9.75
N ARG A 9 6.63 2.22 -10.60
CA ARG A 9 7.46 3.39 -10.36
C ARG A 9 7.26 4.40 -11.47
N PHE A 10 7.25 5.68 -11.12
CA PHE A 10 7.15 6.77 -12.10
C PHE A 10 7.70 8.07 -11.52
N THR A 11 8.15 8.94 -12.41
CA THR A 11 8.50 10.33 -12.10
C THR A 11 7.28 11.23 -12.33
N SER A 12 6.90 11.99 -11.32
CA SER A 12 5.78 12.93 -11.40
C SER A 12 6.14 14.13 -12.26
N LYS A 13 5.33 14.40 -13.29
CA LYS A 13 5.48 15.59 -14.13
C LYS A 13 5.22 16.91 -13.40
N LYS A 14 4.57 16.88 -12.23
CA LYS A 14 4.18 18.09 -11.48
C LYS A 14 5.30 18.64 -10.61
N ASN A 15 6.09 17.77 -9.99
CA ASN A 15 7.11 18.15 -9.02
C ASN A 15 8.47 17.48 -9.27
N GLY A 16 8.61 16.69 -10.35
CA GLY A 16 9.85 16.01 -10.71
C GLY A 16 10.28 14.89 -9.77
N LYS A 17 9.46 14.54 -8.76
CA LYS A 17 9.78 13.51 -7.78
C LYS A 17 9.44 12.11 -8.28
N ASP A 18 10.26 11.15 -7.88
CA ASP A 18 10.02 9.73 -8.12
C ASP A 18 9.10 9.13 -7.06
N TYR A 19 8.17 8.30 -7.51
CA TYR A 19 7.18 7.64 -6.65
C TYR A 19 7.15 6.14 -6.93
N CYS A 20 7.04 5.36 -5.86
CA CYS A 20 6.65 3.95 -5.93
C CYS A 20 5.23 3.82 -5.39
N VAL A 21 4.37 3.08 -6.11
CA VAL A 21 3.00 2.79 -5.71
C VAL A 21 2.82 1.29 -5.66
N ALA A 22 2.43 0.78 -4.49
CA ALA A 22 2.05 -0.60 -4.28
C ALA A 22 0.56 -0.80 -4.58
N GLU A 23 0.24 -1.87 -5.29
CA GLU A 23 -1.11 -2.39 -5.47
C GLU A 23 -1.31 -3.50 -4.44
N VAL A 24 -2.25 -3.32 -3.52
CA VAL A 24 -2.53 -4.29 -2.47
C VAL A 24 -3.98 -4.75 -2.47
N VAL A 25 -4.18 -5.99 -2.03
CA VAL A 25 -5.51 -6.53 -1.74
C VAL A 25 -5.65 -6.84 -0.26
N THR A 26 -6.77 -6.42 0.32
CA THR A 26 -7.11 -6.67 1.73
C THR A 26 -8.49 -7.31 1.78
N PRO A 27 -8.67 -8.41 2.52
CA PRO A 27 -10.00 -8.99 2.72
C PRO A 27 -10.97 -7.96 3.29
N PHE A 28 -12.22 -7.99 2.83
CA PHE A 28 -13.28 -7.19 3.43
C PHE A 28 -13.47 -7.58 4.90
N ASN A 29 -13.77 -6.59 5.73
CA ASN A 29 -14.09 -6.86 7.12
C ASN A 29 -15.51 -7.47 7.25
N GLN A 30 -15.83 -8.03 8.42
CA GLN A 30 -17.11 -8.73 8.63
C GLN A 30 -18.33 -7.84 8.37
N ARG A 31 -18.25 -6.53 8.67
CA ARG A 31 -19.34 -5.60 8.42
C ARG A 31 -19.60 -5.44 6.93
N GLU A 32 -18.54 -5.33 6.13
CA GLU A 32 -18.65 -5.24 4.67
C GLU A 32 -19.19 -6.54 4.07
N LEU A 33 -18.70 -7.69 4.53
CA LEU A 33 -19.21 -9.00 4.10
C LEU A 33 -20.70 -9.16 4.43
N ASN A 34 -21.13 -8.75 5.63
CA ASN A 34 -22.54 -8.76 6.03
C ASN A 34 -23.41 -7.81 5.18
N ALA A 35 -22.81 -6.77 4.59
CA ALA A 35 -23.47 -5.86 3.66
C ALA A 35 -23.47 -6.38 2.21
N GLY A 36 -22.99 -7.60 1.96
CA GLY A 36 -22.98 -8.24 0.64
C GLY A 36 -21.69 -8.04 -0.16
N ALA A 37 -20.61 -7.55 0.47
CA ALA A 37 -19.31 -7.48 -0.20
C ALA A 37 -18.77 -8.89 -0.48
N VAL A 38 -18.17 -9.08 -1.66
CA VAL A 38 -17.58 -10.35 -2.10
C VAL A 38 -16.15 -10.11 -2.58
N GLY A 39 -15.21 -10.96 -2.14
CA GLY A 39 -13.81 -10.90 -2.56
C GLY A 39 -12.95 -10.04 -1.63
N SER A 40 -12.25 -9.04 -2.17
CA SER A 40 -11.28 -8.22 -1.43
C SER A 40 -11.29 -6.77 -1.91
N LYS A 41 -10.93 -5.87 -1.00
CA LYS A 41 -10.68 -4.46 -1.31
C LYS A 41 -9.33 -4.35 -2.02
N THR A 42 -9.28 -3.57 -3.09
CA THR A 42 -8.04 -3.21 -3.80
C THR A 42 -7.65 -1.78 -3.46
N GLU A 43 -6.39 -1.53 -3.13
CA GLU A 43 -5.91 -0.19 -2.78
C GLU A 43 -4.55 0.10 -3.43
N GLN A 44 -4.38 1.36 -3.82
CA GLN A 44 -3.09 1.91 -4.23
C GLN A 44 -2.45 2.63 -3.05
N VAL A 45 -1.27 2.19 -2.65
CA VAL A 45 -0.53 2.76 -1.53
C VAL A 45 0.73 3.43 -2.06
N PHE A 46 0.85 4.74 -1.85
CA PHE A 46 2.07 5.47 -2.14
C PHE A 46 3.11 5.14 -1.08
N MET A 47 4.25 4.62 -1.52
CA MET A 47 5.35 4.25 -0.63
C MET A 47 6.01 5.50 -0.04
N PRO A 48 6.53 5.44 1.20
CA PRO A 48 7.37 6.49 1.75
C PRO A 48 8.54 6.83 0.81
N GLU A 49 8.93 8.10 0.75
CA GLU A 49 9.95 8.60 -0.20
C GLU A 49 11.29 7.88 -0.02
N ASN A 50 11.67 7.56 1.23
CA ASN A 50 12.87 6.79 1.57
C ASN A 50 12.76 5.28 1.27
N GLN A 51 11.62 4.78 0.80
CA GLN A 51 11.36 3.37 0.51
C GLN A 51 10.96 3.12 -0.95
N TYR A 52 11.32 4.04 -1.84
CA TYR A 52 11.07 3.94 -3.29
C TYR A 52 11.52 2.60 -3.91
N ASP A 53 12.67 2.07 -3.50
CA ASP A 53 13.25 0.82 -4.03
C ASP A 53 13.01 -0.42 -3.14
N LEU A 54 12.15 -0.32 -2.11
CA LEU A 54 11.89 -1.43 -1.20
C LEU A 54 11.37 -2.69 -1.92
N LEU A 55 10.37 -2.51 -2.78
CA LEU A 55 9.62 -3.63 -3.36
C LEU A 55 10.34 -4.25 -4.56
N LYS A 56 10.41 -5.58 -4.57
CA LYS A 56 10.98 -6.40 -5.64
C LYS A 56 9.93 -7.35 -6.20
N THR A 57 10.18 -7.88 -7.40
CA THR A 57 9.29 -8.88 -8.03
C THR A 57 9.12 -10.13 -7.18
N SER A 58 10.15 -10.51 -6.41
CA SER A 58 10.10 -11.63 -5.44
C SER A 58 9.16 -11.40 -4.26
N ASP A 59 8.67 -10.17 -4.07
CA ASP A 59 7.77 -9.83 -2.96
C ASP A 59 6.30 -9.89 -3.36
N ILE A 60 6.00 -10.10 -4.65
CA ILE A 60 4.63 -10.30 -5.11
C ILE A 60 4.04 -11.51 -4.38
N GLY A 61 2.85 -11.31 -3.82
CA GLY A 61 2.14 -12.31 -3.04
C GLY A 61 2.48 -12.32 -1.54
N LYS A 62 3.52 -11.59 -1.11
CA LYS A 62 3.83 -11.39 0.31
C LYS A 62 2.91 -10.35 0.93
N GLU A 63 2.89 -10.31 2.25
CA GLU A 63 2.13 -9.33 2.99
C GLU A 63 2.96 -8.07 3.23
N LEU A 64 2.28 -6.91 3.16
CA LEU A 64 2.84 -5.64 3.59
C LEU A 64 2.26 -5.26 4.95
N GLN A 65 3.15 -4.89 5.86
CA GLN A 65 2.82 -4.17 7.08
C GLN A 65 3.02 -2.68 6.84
N PHE A 66 2.02 -1.89 7.24
CA PHE A 66 2.00 -0.44 7.12
C PHE A 66 2.04 0.19 8.50
N ASP A 67 3.06 0.99 8.76
CA ASP A 67 3.20 1.72 10.02
C ASP A 67 2.82 3.18 9.78
N TYR A 68 1.80 3.63 10.52
CA TYR A 68 1.25 4.98 10.42
C TYR A 68 1.55 5.80 11.67
N GLU A 69 1.88 7.07 11.48
CA GLU A 69 1.96 8.06 12.55
C GLU A 69 0.84 9.08 12.44
N LEU A 70 0.36 9.56 13.59
CA LEU A 70 -0.63 10.63 13.65
C LEU A 70 0.07 11.99 13.63
N SER A 71 -0.21 12.80 12.61
CA SER A 71 0.25 14.19 12.53
C SER A 71 -0.93 15.09 12.16
N GLY A 72 -1.15 16.17 12.91
CA GLY A 72 -2.26 17.09 12.67
C GLY A 72 -3.64 16.42 12.61
N GLY A 73 -3.84 15.34 13.38
CA GLY A 73 -5.10 14.57 13.41
C GLY A 73 -5.33 13.63 12.21
N ARG A 74 -4.33 13.45 11.34
CA ARG A 74 -4.39 12.52 10.19
C ARG A 74 -3.32 11.46 10.32
N ALA A 75 -3.62 10.25 9.86
CA ALA A 75 -2.65 9.18 9.75
C ALA A 75 -1.77 9.39 8.50
N TYR A 76 -0.46 9.31 8.68
CA TYR A 76 0.53 9.36 7.61
C TYR A 76 1.31 8.05 7.60
N LEU A 77 1.42 7.44 6.42
CA LEU A 77 2.24 6.24 6.26
C LEU A 77 3.72 6.64 6.34
N VAL A 78 4.42 6.15 7.36
CA VAL A 78 5.83 6.50 7.61
C VAL A 78 6.79 5.36 7.28
N ASN A 79 6.31 4.11 7.34
CA ASN A 79 7.12 2.94 7.02
C ASN A 79 6.26 1.80 6.46
N VAL A 80 6.88 1.03 5.57
CA VAL A 80 6.34 -0.21 5.02
C VAL A 80 7.35 -1.33 5.22
N THR A 81 6.88 -2.49 5.66
CA THR A 81 7.70 -3.69 5.81
C THR A 81 7.10 -4.85 5.03
N VAL A 82 7.93 -5.59 4.29
CA VAL A 82 7.55 -6.85 3.64
C VAL A 82 7.67 -7.99 4.65
N LYS A 83 6.63 -8.82 4.79
CA LYS A 83 6.61 -10.00 5.67
C LYS A 83 6.81 -11.30 4.90
#